data_AF-A0A832SFR1-F1
#
_entry.id   AF-A0A832SFR1-F1
#
_cell.length_a   1.000
_cell.length_b   1.000
_cell.length_c   1.000
_cell.angle_alpha   90.00
_cell.angle_beta   90.00
_cell.angle_gamma   90.00
#
_symmetry.space_group_name_H-M   'P 1'
#
loop_
_entity.id
_entity.type
_entity.pdbx_description
1 polymer ?
#
loop_
_entity_poly.entity_id
_entity_poly.type
_entity_poly.pdbx_seq_one_letter_code
_entity_poly.pdbx_strand_id
1 'polypeptide(L)' 'MEYVTKTCPICGNEFIVQKKVEEKAIYCTIKCLLAAQGKVKREKTSSFMSV' A
#
# COMPACT_ATOMS: atom_id res chain seq x y z
N MET A 1 12.74 21.83 -0.53
CA MET A 1 12.42 20.39 -0.37
C MET A 1 11.33 20.09 -1.37
N GLU A 2 11.59 19.24 -2.37
CA GLU A 2 10.59 18.92 -3.40
C GLU A 2 9.75 17.72 -2.94
N TYR A 3 8.43 17.86 -3.02
CA TYR A 3 7.45 16.82 -2.73
C TYR A 3 6.64 16.53 -3.98
N VAL A 4 6.29 15.26 -4.17
CA VAL A 4 5.54 14.78 -5.33
C VAL A 4 4.30 14.06 -4.82
N THR A 5 3.16 14.38 -5.39
CA THR A 5 1.91 13.66 -5.13
C THR A 5 1.87 12.41 -6.01
N LYS A 6 1.63 11.25 -5.41
CA LYS A 6 1.49 9.98 -6.10
C LYS A 6 0.14 9.35 -5.71
N THR A 7 -0.42 8.59 -6.62
CA THR A 7 -1.63 7.80 -6.37
C THR A 7 -1.24 6.36 -6.12
N CYS A 8 -1.71 5.77 -5.03
CA CYS A 8 -1.41 4.37 -4.72
C CYS A 8 -2.19 3.44 -5.66
N PRO A 9 -1.52 2.55 -6.42
CA PRO A 9 -2.20 1.65 -7.36
C PRO A 9 -3.05 0.56 -6.67
N ILE A 10 -2.96 0.42 -5.35
CA ILE A 10 -3.66 -0.63 -4.59
C ILE A 10 -4.99 -0.13 -4.02
N CYS A 11 -5.02 1.09 -3.49
CA CYS A 11 -6.21 1.64 -2.84
C CYS A 11 -6.76 2.89 -3.53
N GLY A 12 -6.05 3.47 -4.50
CA GLY A 12 -6.44 4.70 -5.18
C GLY A 12 -6.22 5.98 -4.36
N ASN A 13 -5.70 5.89 -3.12
CA ASN A 13 -5.44 7.09 -2.32
C ASN A 13 -4.22 7.87 -2.81
N GLU A 14 -4.37 9.19 -2.79
CA GLU A 14 -3.30 10.13 -3.06
C GLU A 14 -2.44 10.33 -1.80
N PHE A 15 -1.12 10.34 -1.97
CA PHE A 15 -0.18 10.53 -0.89
C PHE A 15 1.03 11.35 -1.36
N ILE A 16 1.64 12.07 -0.42
CA ILE A 16 2.74 12.99 -0.70
C ILE A 16 4.05 12.31 -0.31
N VAL A 17 4.99 12.23 -1.25
CA VAL A 17 6.32 11.66 -1.04
C VAL A 17 7.40 12.70 -1.32
N GLN A 18 8.53 12.58 -0.64
CA GLN A 18 9.69 13.40 -1.00
C GLN A 18 10.27 12.91 -2.33
N LYS A 19 10.65 13.85 -3.21
CA LYS A 19 11.23 13.55 -4.52
C LYS A 19 12.45 12.61 -4.45
N LYS A 20 13.26 12.73 -3.40
CA LYS A 20 14.42 11.85 -3.15
C LYS A 20 14.09 10.37 -2.96
N VAL A 21 12.87 10.07 -2.51
CA VAL A 21 12.42 8.69 -2.25
C VAL A 21 11.25 8.31 -3.15
N GLU A 22 10.88 9.15 -4.12
CA GLU A 22 9.74 8.90 -5.01
C GLU A 22 9.90 7.59 -5.79
N GLU A 23 11.14 7.24 -6.14
CA GLU A 23 11.47 6.02 -6.87
C GLU A 23 11.24 4.76 -6.02
N LYS A 24 11.32 4.90 -4.68
CA LYS A 24 11.09 3.81 -3.72
C LYS A 24 9.67 3.81 -3.15
N ALA A 25 9.02 4.97 -3.10
CA ALA A 25 7.73 5.18 -2.44
C ALA A 25 6.57 5.09 -3.45
N ILE A 26 6.25 3.86 -3.87
CA ILE A 26 5.17 3.56 -4.83
C ILE A 26 3.79 3.42 -4.14
N TYR A 27 3.77 3.07 -2.86
CA TYR A 27 2.56 2.75 -2.10
C TYR A 27 2.35 3.70 -0.93
N CYS A 28 1.09 4.07 -0.66
CA CYS A 28 0.74 4.97 0.44
C CYS A 28 1.04 4.38 1.83
N THR A 29 1.03 3.04 1.94
CA THR A 29 1.21 2.32 3.20
C THR A 29 1.92 0.98 2.98
N ILE A 30 2.54 0.46 4.05
CA ILE A 30 3.15 -0.88 4.10
C ILE A 30 2.11 -1.96 3.78
N LYS A 31 0.83 -1.78 4.15
CA LYS A 31 -0.24 -2.72 3.79
C LYS A 31 -0.42 -2.85 2.28
N CYS A 32 -0.42 -1.72 1.56
CA CYS A 32 -0.50 -1.71 0.10
C CYS A 32 0.75 -2.31 -0.54
N LEU A 33 1.93 -2.04 0.02
CA LEU A 33 3.18 -2.67 -0.40
C LEU A 33 3.09 -4.21 -0.28
N LEU A 34 2.61 -4.72 0.86
CA LEU A 34 2.46 -6.16 1.09
C LEU A 34 1.41 -6.80 0.18
N ALA A 35 0.30 -6.10 -0.07
CA ALA A 35 -0.73 -6.52 -1.01
C ALA A 35 -0.18 -6.62 -2.44
N ALA A 36 0.64 -5.64 -2.86
CA ALA A 36 1.27 -5.62 -4.17
C ALA A 36 2.38 -6.66 -4.32
N GLN A 37 3.16 -6.92 -3.26
CA GLN A 37 4.22 -7.92 -3.27
C GLN A 37 3.71 -9.37 -3.30
N GLY A 38 2.39 -9.59 -3.26
CA GLY A 38 1.81 -10.93 -3.41
C GLY A 38 2.17 -11.90 -2.27
N LYS A 39 2.81 -11.43 -1.19
CA LYS A 39 3.13 -12.23 0.00
C LYS A 39 1.94 -12.41 0.94
N VAL A 40 0.73 -12.08 0.48
CA VAL A 40 -0.47 -12.64 1.07
C VAL A 40 -0.63 -14.03 0.45
N LYS A 41 0.14 -15.00 0.95
CA LYS A 41 -0.23 -16.41 0.82
C LYS A 41 -1.68 -16.49 1.29
N ARG A 42 -2.58 -16.89 0.41
CA ARG A 42 -3.99 -17.12 0.71
C ARG A 42 -4.09 -17.98 1.97
N GLU A 43 -4.37 -17.37 3.11
CA GLU A 43 -5.11 -18.03 4.17
C GLU A 43 -6.47 -17.36 4.24
N LYS A 44 -7.35 -17.87 3.36
CA LYS A 44 -8.77 -18.00 3.67
C LYS A 44 -8.86 -18.76 5.01
N THR A 45 -9.05 -18.04 6.10
CA THR A 45 -9.79 -18.49 7.27
C THR A 45 -10.55 -17.25 7.73
N SER A 46 -11.65 -16.86 7.06
CA SER A 46 -12.99 -17.43 7.30
C SER A 46 -13.17 -17.86 8.75
N SER A 47 -13.70 -16.94 9.56
CA SER A 47 -14.73 -17.12 10.61
C SER A 47 -14.69 -15.83 11.44
N PHE A 48 -15.58 -14.85 11.26
CA PHE A 48 -16.94 -14.91 11.77
C PHE A 48 -17.04 -15.76 13.04
N MET A 49 -16.67 -15.18 14.18
CA MET A 49 -17.37 -15.46 15.42
C MET A 49 -18.14 -14.19 15.80
N SER A 50 -19.33 -14.09 15.23
CA SER A 50 -20.45 -13.45 15.89
C SER A 50 -21.21 -14.57 16.59
N VAL A 51 -21.70 -14.24 17.80
CA VAL A 51 -22.35 -15.06 18.84
C VAL A 51 -21.36 -15.63 19.86
#